data_AF-A0A318K3K9-F1
#
_entry.id   AF-A0A318K3K9-F1
#
_cell.length_a   1.000
_cell.length_b   1.000
_cell.length_c   1.000
_cell.angle_alpha   90.00
_cell.angle_beta   90.00
_cell.angle_gamma   90.00
#
_symmetry.space_group_name_H-M   'P 1'
#
loop_
_entity.id
_entity.type
_entity.pdbx_description
1 polymer ?
#
loop_
_entity_poly.entity_id
_entity_poly.type
_entity_poly.pdbx_seq_one_letter_code
_entity_poly.pdbx_strand_id
1 'polypeptide(L)'
;MTSVQIDRRVSTLETRVTDVEELYGECQLELTRRVTGLEIWAGRTTAQGNGIGRSLSLIMERLGIPPTEIAEVAMPTEAEIDAALEAGC
;
A
#
# COMPACT_ATOMS: atom_id res chain seq x y z
N MET A 1 19.71 31.15 -33.17
CA MET A 1 19.45 31.09 -31.72
C MET A 1 20.61 31.77 -31.02
N THR A 2 20.36 32.81 -30.22
CA THR A 2 21.42 33.60 -29.58
C THR A 2 21.81 33.01 -28.22
N SER A 3 23.00 33.32 -27.72
CA SER A 3 23.47 32.87 -26.37
C SER A 3 22.42 33.14 -25.29
N VAL A 4 21.85 34.35 -25.29
CA VAL A 4 20.79 34.76 -24.35
C VAL A 4 19.53 33.89 -24.42
N GLN A 5 19.17 33.39 -25.61
CA GLN A 5 18.05 32.46 -25.76
C GLN A 5 18.37 31.08 -25.21
N ILE A 6 19.63 30.64 -25.31
CA ILE A 6 20.09 29.38 -24.74
C ILE A 6 20.09 29.46 -23.21
N ASP A 7 20.68 30.52 -22.65
CA ASP A 7 20.78 30.72 -21.20
C ASP A 7 19.39 30.77 -20.54
N ARG A 8 18.42 31.46 -21.16
CA ARG A 8 17.02 31.47 -20.69
C ARG A 8 16.37 30.08 -20.73
N ARG A 9 16.64 29.30 -21.77
CA ARG A 9 16.09 27.94 -21.89
C ARG A 9 16.71 27.00 -20.87
N VAL A 10 18.02 27.09 -20.63
CA VAL A 10 18.72 26.30 -19.61
C VAL A 10 18.18 26.64 -18.23
N SER A 11 18.10 27.92 -17.87
CA SER A 11 17.53 28.34 -16.58
C SER A 11 16.09 27.86 -16.38
N THR A 12 15.25 27.91 -17.42
CA THR A 12 13.87 27.39 -17.34
C THR A 12 13.84 25.87 -17.13
N LEU A 13 14.78 25.13 -17.73
CA LEU A 13 14.88 23.69 -17.54
C LEU A 13 15.37 23.35 -16.13
N GLU A 14 16.37 24.08 -15.62
CA GLU A 14 16.88 23.91 -14.25
C GLU A 14 15.78 24.10 -13.22
N THR A 15 14.99 25.19 -13.34
CA THR A 15 13.84 25.42 -12.45
C THR A 15 12.83 24.27 -12.52
N ARG A 16 12.48 23.81 -13.72
CA ARG A 16 11.53 22.69 -13.87
C ARG A 16 12.05 21.38 -13.30
N VAL A 17 13.36 21.14 -13.37
CA VAL A 17 13.96 19.94 -12.78
C VAL A 17 13.88 20.03 -11.26
N THR A 18 14.23 21.19 -10.67
CA THR A 18 14.08 21.42 -9.23
C THR A 18 12.64 21.22 -8.78
N ASP A 19 11.66 21.81 -9.48
CA ASP A 19 10.24 21.65 -9.15
C ASP A 19 9.80 20.16 -9.18
N VAL A 20 10.27 19.40 -10.17
CA VAL A 20 9.96 17.96 -10.28
C VAL A 20 10.60 17.16 -9.15
N GLU A 21 11.86 17.44 -8.82
CA GLU A 21 12.58 16.75 -7.75
C GLU A 21 11.94 17.02 -6.38
N GLU A 22 11.54 18.26 -6.11
CA GLU A 22 10.84 18.64 -4.89
C GLU A 22 9.48 17.94 -4.79
N LEU A 23 8.64 18.07 -5.82
CA LEU A 23 7.32 17.43 -5.83
C LEU A 23 7.41 15.90 -5.77
N TYR A 24 8.41 15.30 -6.42
CA TYR A 24 8.64 13.87 -6.34
C TYR A 24 8.95 13.43 -4.91
N GLY A 25 9.83 14.15 -4.20
CA GLY A 25 10.14 13.88 -2.80
C GLY A 25 8.92 14.00 -1.89
N GLU A 26 8.11 15.04 -2.08
CA GLU A 26 6.87 15.26 -1.32
C GLU A 26 5.84 14.14 -1.58
N CYS A 27 5.59 13.82 -2.86
CA CYS A 27 4.69 12.74 -3.24
C CYS A 27 5.15 11.39 -2.71
N GLN A 28 6.45 11.09 -2.81
CA GLN A 28 7.01 9.83 -2.31
C GLN A 28 6.82 9.73 -0.79
N LEU A 29 7.08 10.81 -0.04
CA LEU A 29 6.88 10.82 1.41
C LEU A 29 5.41 10.64 1.78
N GLU A 30 4.48 11.33 1.10
CA GLU A 30 3.05 11.22 1.36
C GLU A 30 2.53 9.81 1.04
N LEU A 31 2.89 9.26 -0.12
CA LEU A 31 2.51 7.91 -0.52
C LEU A 31 3.05 6.88 0.46
N THR A 32 4.32 7.01 0.87
CA THR A 32 4.93 6.12 1.86
C THR A 32 4.14 6.17 3.17
N ARG A 33 3.81 7.36 3.69
CA ARG A 33 3.00 7.50 4.92
C ARG A 33 1.63 6.85 4.79
N ARG A 34 0.94 7.03 3.66
CA ARG A 34 -0.38 6.44 3.41
C ARG A 34 -0.31 4.92 3.34
N VAL A 35 0.64 4.37 2.56
CA VAL A 35 0.85 2.92 2.42
C VAL A 35 1.20 2.30 3.78
N THR A 36 2.15 2.86 4.52
CA THR A 36 2.49 2.38 5.87
C THR A 36 1.28 2.41 6.82
N GLY A 37 0.43 3.45 6.73
CA GLY A 37 -0.81 3.50 7.50
C GLY A 37 -1.76 2.36 7.16
N LEU A 38 -1.93 2.06 5.87
CA LEU A 38 -2.76 0.95 5.39
C LEU A 38 -2.19 -0.41 5.80
N GLU A 39 -0.88 -0.61 5.71
CA GLU A 39 -0.20 -1.84 6.15
C GLU A 39 -0.42 -2.10 7.65
N ILE A 40 -0.25 -1.07 8.49
CA ILE A 40 -0.50 -1.18 9.93
C ILE A 40 -1.96 -1.54 10.20
N TRP A 41 -2.90 -0.87 9.54
CA TRP A 41 -4.33 -1.14 9.69
C TRP A 41 -4.68 -2.55 9.23
N ALA A 42 -4.21 -2.97 8.05
CA ALA A 42 -4.45 -4.30 7.48
C ALA A 42 -3.89 -5.40 8.38
N GLY A 43 -2.66 -5.22 8.91
CA GLY A 43 -2.04 -6.16 9.84
C GLY A 43 -2.86 -6.31 11.13
N ARG A 44 -3.35 -5.21 11.70
CA ARG A 44 -4.21 -5.24 12.91
C ARG A 44 -5.54 -5.94 12.64
N THR A 45 -6.21 -5.59 11.55
CA THR A 45 -7.52 -6.15 11.17
C THR A 45 -7.40 -7.65 10.89
N THR A 46 -6.35 -8.07 10.18
CA THR A 46 -6.08 -9.48 9.87
C THR A 46 -5.80 -10.29 11.13
N ALA A 47 -4.93 -9.78 12.02
CA ALA A 47 -4.64 -10.43 13.30
C ALA A 47 -5.89 -10.58 14.17
N GLN A 48 -6.72 -9.53 14.22
CA GLN A 48 -7.98 -9.56 14.95
C GLN A 48 -8.97 -10.57 14.34
N GLY A 49 -9.14 -10.56 13.02
CA GLY A 49 -10.03 -11.49 12.31
C GLY A 49 -9.65 -12.95 12.54
N ASN A 50 -8.37 -13.29 12.37
CA ASN A 50 -7.87 -14.64 12.61
C ASN A 50 -8.00 -15.04 14.09
N GLY A 51 -7.78 -14.09 15.01
CA GLY A 51 -8.00 -14.29 16.45
C GLY A 51 -9.46 -14.63 16.80
N ILE A 52 -10.42 -13.94 16.17
CA ILE A 52 -11.85 -14.23 16.32
C ILE A 52 -12.18 -15.62 15.78
N GLY A 53 -11.68 -15.97 14.59
CA GLY A 53 -11.90 -17.29 13.99
C GLY A 53 -11.41 -18.44 14.88
N ARG A 54 -10.20 -18.31 15.44
CA ARG A 54 -9.66 -19.28 16.41
C ARG A 54 -10.49 -19.34 17.69
N SER A 55 -10.92 -18.20 18.22
CA SER A 55 -11.75 -18.15 19.44
C SER A 55 -13.11 -18.82 19.24
N LEU A 56 -13.73 -18.61 18.07
CA LEU A 56 -15.01 -19.24 17.73
C LEU A 56 -14.86 -20.75 17.59
N SER A 57 -13.78 -21.22 16.96
CA SER A 57 -13.47 -22.65 16.83
C SER A 57 -13.34 -23.33 18.21
N LEU A 58 -12.66 -22.67 19.16
CA LEU A 58 -12.55 -23.16 20.54
C LEU A 58 -13.90 -23.19 21.25
N ILE A 59 -14.76 -22.18 21.04
CA ILE A 59 -16.12 -22.16 21.63
C ILE A 59 -16.96 -23.33 21.07
N MET A 60 -16.90 -23.58 19.77
CA MET A 60 -17.62 -24.71 19.14
C MET A 60 -17.20 -26.04 19.76
N GLU A 61 -15.89 -26.27 19.88
CA GLU A 61 -15.34 -27.48 20.51
C GLU A 61 -15.85 -27.67 21.94
N ARG A 62 -15.88 -26.59 22.74
CA ARG A 62 -16.40 -26.61 24.12
C ARG A 62 -17.89 -26.90 24.21
N LEU A 63 -18.66 -26.59 23.16
CA LEU A 63 -20.09 -26.88 23.06
C LEU A 63 -20.39 -28.25 22.44
N GLY A 64 -19.36 -29.03 22.08
CA GLY A 64 -19.52 -30.31 21.38
C GLY A 64 -19.95 -30.17 19.93
N ILE A 65 -19.82 -28.97 19.35
CA ILE A 65 -20.08 -28.70 17.94
C ILE A 65 -18.77 -28.94 17.17
N PRO A 66 -18.77 -29.72 16.08
CA PRO A 66 -17.59 -29.88 15.25
C PRO A 66 -17.10 -28.51 14.76
N PRO A 67 -15.85 -28.11 15.06
CA PRO A 67 -15.33 -26.82 14.63
C PRO A 67 -15.31 -26.74 13.10
N THR A 68 -15.75 -25.61 12.57
CA THR A 68 -15.55 -25.29 11.15
C THR A 68 -14.18 -24.64 11.00
N GLU A 69 -13.35 -25.13 10.08
CA GLU A 69 -12.09 -24.47 9.76
C GLU A 69 -12.36 -23.11 9.12
N ILE A 70 -12.04 -22.05 9.85
CA ILE A 70 -12.04 -20.68 9.32
C ILE A 70 -10.64 -20.42 8.82
N ALA A 71 -10.48 -20.35 7.49
CA ALA A 71 -9.20 -20.05 6.87
C ALA A 71 -8.66 -18.72 7.37
N GLU A 72 -7.38 -18.69 7.71
CA GLU A 72 -6.72 -17.46 8.12
C GLU A 72 -6.60 -16.52 6.92
N VAL A 73 -6.95 -15.26 7.15
CA VAL A 73 -6.68 -14.19 6.18
C VAL A 73 -5.17 -14.00 6.12
N ALA A 74 -4.64 -14.06 4.90
CA ALA A 74 -3.22 -13.87 4.59
C ALA A 74 -3.03 -12.62 3.73
N MET A 75 -1.80 -12.11 3.71
CA MET A 75 -1.44 -11.03 2.78
C MET A 75 -1.56 -11.52 1.33
N PRO A 76 -2.02 -10.66 0.40
CA PRO A 76 -1.98 -10.98 -1.01
C PRO A 76 -0.53 -11.18 -1.48
N THR A 77 -0.37 -12.05 -2.43
CA THR A 77 0.89 -12.29 -3.16
C THR A 77 1.15 -11.18 -4.17
N GLU A 78 2.41 -11.01 -4.58
CA GLU A 78 2.78 -10.05 -5.64
C GLU A 78 1.96 -10.26 -6.92
N ALA A 79 1.72 -11.52 -7.31
CA ALA A 79 0.93 -11.84 -8.49
C ALA A 79 -0.55 -11.40 -8.36
N GLU A 80 -1.14 -11.49 -7.16
CA GLU A 80 -2.50 -10.99 -6.92
C GLU A 80 -2.56 -9.47 -6.93
N ILE A 81 -1.51 -8.81 -6.44
CA ILE A 81 -1.36 -7.34 -6.48
C ILE A 81 -1.24 -6.88 -7.94
N ASP A 82 -0.33 -7.48 -8.71
CA ASP A 82 -0.12 -7.16 -10.12
C ASP A 82 -1.42 -7.35 -10.92
N ALA A 83 -2.11 -8.47 -10.72
CA ALA A 83 -3.40 -8.73 -11.37
C ALA A 83 -4.47 -7.69 -11.02
N ALA A 84 -4.50 -7.20 -9.78
CA ALA A 84 -5.44 -6.15 -9.36
C ALA A 84 -5.11 -4.79 -9.98
N LEU A 85 -3.82 -4.46 -10.10
CA LEU A 85 -3.36 -3.24 -10.77
C LEU A 85 -3.70 -3.27 -12.28
N GLU A 86 -3.47 -4.41 -12.93
CA GLU A 86 -3.81 -4.61 -14.34
C GLU A 86 -5.33 -4.58 -14.60
N ALA A 87 -6.13 -5.07 -13.66
CA ALA A 87 -7.59 -5.02 -13.73
C ALA A 87 -8.16 -3.61 -13.57
N GLY A 88 -7.33 -2.61 -13.29
CA GLY A 88 -7.73 -1.20 -13.20
C GLY A 88 -8.56 -0.91 -11.96
N CYS A 89 -8.18 -1.48 -10.81
CA CYS A 89 -8.71 -1.07 -9.50
C CYS A 89 -8.93 0.44 -9.37
#